data_AF-A0AAV0XFU1-F1
#
_entry.id   AF-A0AAV0XFU1-F1
#
_cell.length_a   1.000
_cell.length_b   1.000
_cell.length_c   1.000
_cell.angle_alpha   90.00
_cell.angle_beta   90.00
_cell.angle_gamma   90.00
#
_symmetry.space_group_name_H-M   'P 1'
#
loop_
_entity.id
_entity.type
_entity.pdbx_description
1 polymer ?
#
loop_
_entity_poly.entity_id
_entity_poly.type
_entity_poly.pdbx_seq_one_letter_code
_entity_poly.pdbx_strand_id
1 'polypeptide(L)'
;MEPNSISAESTLTSSSLAFFIRPASNESVEIKLAFLKSHPIQPLVLSNDKLPFDPQKMYYQTLSDSQKVQRKWLSYCSYSKRIFCTTCMTFCPRRENISNLVTGLEVLNSKNVYGTVKKHEQSKTHGEAVSALLQANLNKNIESCININLREIHSKEVEFNRLVIKRLIDIIMFIGRQGLAFRGKDEAAYSLEDRTINHGNFLELVLLRL
;
A
#
# COMPACT_ATOMS: atom_id res chain seq x y z
N MET A 1 -53.63 -11.51 -5.36
CA MET A 1 -53.43 -10.04 -5.43
C MET A 1 -53.60 -9.56 -4.01
N GLU A 2 -52.60 -9.08 -3.27
CA GLU A 2 -51.32 -8.46 -3.63
C GLU A 2 -50.15 -9.09 -2.84
N PRO A 3 -48.91 -8.99 -3.33
CA PRO A 3 -47.75 -9.59 -2.67
C PRO A 3 -47.20 -8.66 -1.58
N ASN A 4 -46.93 -9.24 -0.42
CA ASN A 4 -46.17 -8.65 0.68
C ASN A 4 -44.84 -8.07 0.19
N SER A 5 -44.72 -6.75 0.19
CA SER A 5 -43.47 -6.02 0.00
C SER A 5 -42.62 -6.11 1.27
N ILE A 6 -41.99 -7.27 1.49
CA ILE A 6 -40.87 -7.47 2.41
C ILE A 6 -39.63 -7.68 1.54
N SER A 7 -39.00 -6.63 1.03
CA SER A 7 -37.72 -6.75 0.30
C SER A 7 -37.13 -5.39 -0.09
N ALA A 8 -36.19 -4.86 0.71
CA ALA A 8 -35.04 -4.03 0.27
C ALA A 8 -34.36 -3.32 1.45
N GLU A 9 -35.13 -2.79 2.41
CA GLU A 9 -34.57 -1.98 3.50
C GLU A 9 -33.79 -2.82 4.51
N SER A 10 -34.28 -4.01 4.89
CA SER A 10 -33.64 -4.87 5.90
C SER A 10 -32.32 -5.52 5.45
N THR A 11 -32.05 -5.58 4.14
CA THR A 11 -30.79 -6.10 3.59
C THR A 11 -29.71 -5.02 3.48
N LEU A 12 -30.09 -3.79 3.16
CA LEU A 12 -29.19 -2.61 3.15
C LEU A 12 -28.80 -2.16 4.58
N THR A 13 -29.68 -2.39 5.57
CA THR A 13 -29.44 -2.09 6.99
C THR A 13 -28.36 -3.01 7.59
N SER A 14 -28.36 -4.29 7.21
CA SER A 14 -27.38 -5.28 7.67
C SER A 14 -26.00 -5.02 7.06
N SER A 15 -25.94 -4.71 5.76
CA SER A 15 -24.67 -4.48 5.06
C SER A 15 -23.94 -3.21 5.49
N SER A 16 -24.67 -2.15 5.84
CA SER A 16 -24.08 -0.87 6.25
C SER A 16 -23.52 -0.87 7.67
N LEU A 17 -24.15 -1.64 8.59
CA LEU A 17 -23.62 -1.88 9.94
C LEU A 17 -22.42 -2.85 9.93
N ALA A 18 -22.35 -3.76 8.96
CA ALA A 18 -21.24 -4.71 8.85
C ALA A 18 -19.86 -4.03 8.73
N PHE A 19 -19.80 -2.85 8.09
CA PHE A 19 -18.57 -2.06 8.00
C PHE A 19 -18.07 -1.52 9.34
N PHE A 20 -18.89 -1.52 10.39
CA PHE A 20 -18.50 -1.04 11.72
C PHE A 20 -18.35 -2.17 12.74
N ILE A 21 -18.29 -3.43 12.29
CA ILE A 21 -17.99 -4.58 13.14
C ILE A 21 -16.47 -4.63 13.37
N ARG A 22 -16.06 -4.49 14.63
CA ARG A 22 -14.66 -4.53 15.03
C ARG A 22 -14.05 -5.91 14.71
N PRO A 23 -12.94 -5.98 13.94
CA PRO A 23 -12.20 -7.23 13.74
C PRO A 23 -11.72 -7.81 15.08
N ALA A 24 -11.77 -9.13 15.24
CA ALA A 24 -11.32 -9.76 16.47
C ALA A 24 -9.81 -9.54 16.69
N SER A 25 -9.37 -9.54 17.96
CA SER A 25 -7.98 -9.19 18.31
C SER A 25 -6.96 -10.17 17.72
N ASN A 26 -7.35 -11.43 17.54
CA ASN A 26 -6.56 -12.53 16.98
C ASN A 26 -6.57 -12.61 15.45
N GLU A 27 -7.33 -11.75 14.75
CA GLU A 27 -7.37 -11.73 13.29
C GLU A 27 -6.01 -11.33 12.70
N SER A 28 -5.77 -11.83 11.49
CA SER A 28 -4.54 -11.53 10.74
C SER A 28 -4.39 -10.03 10.49
N VAL A 29 -3.13 -9.59 10.33
CA VAL A 29 -2.83 -8.20 10.01
C VAL A 29 -3.43 -7.82 8.64
N GLU A 30 -3.53 -8.75 7.68
CA GLU A 30 -4.14 -8.46 6.38
C GLU A 30 -5.63 -8.13 6.52
N ILE A 31 -6.37 -8.86 7.35
CA ILE A 31 -7.80 -8.62 7.58
C ILE A 31 -8.02 -7.25 8.24
N LYS A 32 -7.19 -6.91 9.24
CA LYS A 32 -7.21 -5.59 9.88
C LYS A 32 -6.89 -4.46 8.90
N LEU A 33 -5.94 -4.66 7.99
CA LEU A 33 -5.62 -3.69 6.94
C LEU A 33 -6.72 -3.60 5.87
N ALA A 34 -7.36 -4.72 5.50
CA ALA A 34 -8.48 -4.75 4.56
C ALA A 34 -9.68 -3.98 5.10
N PHE A 35 -10.01 -4.15 6.38
CA PHE A 35 -11.01 -3.35 7.08
C PHE A 35 -10.71 -1.85 6.95
N LEU A 36 -9.46 -1.43 7.19
CA LEU A 36 -9.11 -0.01 7.08
C LEU A 36 -9.21 0.54 5.65
N LYS A 37 -9.16 -0.28 4.60
CA LYS A 37 -9.35 0.18 3.21
C LYS A 37 -10.77 0.64 2.91
N SER A 38 -11.79 0.10 3.59
CA SER A 38 -13.18 0.56 3.44
C SER A 38 -13.49 1.81 4.28
N HIS A 39 -12.48 2.38 4.94
CA HIS A 39 -12.58 3.53 5.82
C HIS A 39 -11.60 4.64 5.37
N PRO A 40 -11.84 5.91 5.75
CA PRO A 40 -12.93 6.38 6.60
C PRO A 40 -14.24 6.60 5.85
N ILE A 41 -15.36 6.39 6.56
CA ILE A 41 -16.71 6.72 6.06
C ILE A 41 -17.10 8.08 6.64
N GLN A 42 -17.09 9.12 5.80
CA GLN A 42 -17.31 10.52 6.19
C GLN A 42 -18.34 11.18 5.26
N PRO A 43 -19.64 10.85 5.41
CA PRO A 43 -20.68 11.49 4.61
C PRO A 43 -20.72 12.99 4.91
N LEU A 44 -21.01 13.81 3.90
CA LEU A 44 -21.18 15.27 4.03
C LEU A 44 -22.64 15.67 4.26
N VAL A 45 -23.59 14.83 3.83
CA VAL A 45 -25.04 14.98 3.98
C VAL A 45 -25.63 13.57 4.13
N LEU A 46 -26.70 13.41 4.92
CA LEU A 46 -27.45 12.14 5.00
C LEU A 46 -28.57 12.16 3.95
N SER A 47 -28.96 10.97 3.47
CA SER A 47 -29.86 10.81 2.31
C SER A 47 -31.16 11.63 2.37
N ASN A 48 -31.60 12.11 3.55
CA ASN A 48 -32.72 13.04 3.71
C ASN A 48 -32.56 14.03 4.90
N ASP A 49 -31.37 14.19 5.51
CA ASP A 49 -31.20 15.03 6.72
C ASP A 49 -29.80 15.68 6.85
N LYS A 50 -29.71 16.77 7.61
CA LYS A 50 -28.42 17.38 7.99
C LYS A 50 -27.72 16.50 9.02
N LEU A 51 -26.38 16.46 8.96
CA LEU A 51 -25.58 15.75 9.95
C LEU A 51 -25.77 16.36 11.35
N PRO A 52 -25.70 15.54 12.42
CA PRO A 52 -25.85 16.00 13.80
C PRO A 52 -24.62 16.79 14.31
N PHE A 53 -23.63 17.03 13.45
CA PHE A 53 -22.40 17.76 13.75
C PHE A 53 -21.93 18.53 12.52
N ASP A 54 -21.03 19.48 12.73
CA ASP A 54 -20.33 20.23 11.68
C ASP A 54 -19.20 19.35 11.08
N PRO A 55 -19.30 18.95 9.80
CA PRO A 55 -18.30 18.10 9.16
C PRO A 55 -16.90 18.73 9.13
N GLN A 56 -16.81 20.06 9.03
CA GLN A 56 -15.52 20.75 8.99
C GLN A 56 -14.78 20.61 10.33
N LYS A 57 -15.48 20.81 11.44
CA LYS A 57 -14.88 20.65 12.78
C LYS A 57 -14.60 19.20 13.12
N MET A 58 -15.40 18.28 12.58
CA MET A 58 -15.33 16.88 12.96
C MET A 58 -14.30 16.09 12.16
N TYR A 59 -14.30 16.24 10.83
CA TYR A 59 -13.40 15.51 9.95
C TYR A 59 -12.06 16.19 9.75
N TYR A 60 -11.93 17.48 10.10
CA TYR A 60 -10.67 18.21 9.96
C TYR A 60 -10.19 18.76 11.29
N GLN A 61 -8.88 18.70 11.49
CA GLN A 61 -8.15 19.42 12.52
C GLN A 61 -7.54 20.67 11.90
N THR A 62 -7.65 21.82 12.56
CA THR A 62 -6.94 23.05 12.16
C THR A 62 -5.68 23.17 13.01
N LEU A 63 -4.52 23.25 12.36
CA LEU A 63 -3.22 23.47 13.00
C LEU A 63 -3.01 24.95 13.31
N SER A 64 -1.96 25.27 14.08
CA SER A 64 -1.53 26.63 14.40
C SER A 64 -1.38 27.50 13.15
N ASP A 65 -0.93 26.91 12.05
CA ASP A 65 -0.59 27.60 10.81
C ASP A 65 -1.82 27.76 9.89
N SER A 66 -3.04 27.64 10.44
CA SER A 66 -4.31 27.62 9.71
C SER A 66 -4.46 26.49 8.68
N GLN A 67 -3.51 25.54 8.62
CA GLN A 67 -3.59 24.36 7.78
C GLN A 67 -4.64 23.38 8.32
N LYS A 68 -5.46 22.84 7.42
CA LYS A 68 -6.48 21.82 7.77
C LYS A 68 -5.97 20.43 7.42
N VAL A 69 -5.89 19.54 8.40
CA VAL A 69 -5.52 18.14 8.24
C VAL A 69 -6.75 17.26 8.41
N GLN A 70 -7.01 16.37 7.45
CA GLN A 70 -8.14 15.44 7.52
C GLN A 70 -7.86 14.28 8.48
N ARG A 71 -8.82 13.99 9.35
CA ARG A 71 -8.82 12.83 10.25
C ARG A 71 -9.17 11.56 9.50
N LYS A 72 -8.16 10.88 8.95
CA LYS A 72 -8.36 9.62 8.20
C LYS A 72 -8.78 8.42 9.06
N TRP A 73 -8.70 8.55 10.39
CA TRP A 73 -9.03 7.51 11.36
C TRP A 73 -10.48 7.56 11.85
N LEU A 74 -11.23 8.62 11.53
CA LEU A 74 -12.57 8.87 12.07
C LEU A 74 -13.64 8.44 11.06
N SER A 75 -14.53 7.54 11.44
CA SER A 75 -15.69 7.14 10.61
C SER A 75 -17.01 7.38 11.34
N TYR A 76 -18.03 7.79 10.61
CA TYR A 76 -19.38 8.00 11.13
C TYR A 76 -20.34 6.98 10.54
N CYS A 77 -21.10 6.31 11.41
CA CYS A 77 -22.20 5.44 11.02
C CYS A 77 -23.51 6.22 11.12
N SER A 78 -24.14 6.47 9.96
CA SER A 78 -25.43 7.17 9.88
C SER A 78 -26.57 6.42 10.58
N TYR A 79 -26.57 5.09 10.50
CA TYR A 79 -27.59 4.23 11.11
C TYR A 79 -27.59 4.28 12.63
N SER A 80 -26.44 3.99 13.24
CA SER A 80 -26.30 4.02 14.70
C SER A 80 -26.09 5.42 15.27
N LYS A 81 -25.92 6.43 14.40
CA LYS A 81 -25.58 7.82 14.75
C LYS A 81 -24.35 7.91 15.68
N ARG A 82 -23.39 7.00 15.47
CA ARG A 82 -22.16 6.86 16.27
C ARG A 82 -20.91 7.13 15.45
N ILE A 83 -19.88 7.62 16.13
CA ILE A 83 -18.56 7.87 15.55
C ILE A 83 -17.56 6.88 16.12
N PHE A 84 -16.71 6.38 15.22
CA PHE A 84 -15.73 5.35 15.49
C PHE A 84 -14.33 5.81 15.10
N CYS A 85 -13.35 5.39 15.88
CA CYS A 85 -11.95 5.44 15.50
C CYS A 85 -11.54 4.09 14.92
N THR A 86 -11.46 4.01 13.59
CA THR A 86 -11.22 2.75 12.87
C THR A 86 -9.83 2.19 13.18
N THR A 87 -8.83 3.06 13.29
CA THR A 87 -7.47 2.68 13.70
C THR A 87 -7.44 2.03 15.08
N CYS A 88 -8.17 2.59 16.05
CA CYS A 88 -8.24 2.02 17.39
C CYS A 88 -9.15 0.77 17.44
N MET A 89 -10.16 0.66 16.57
CA MET A 89 -10.93 -0.58 16.45
C MET A 89 -10.02 -1.74 16.03
N THR A 90 -9.10 -1.53 15.09
CA THR A 90 -8.25 -2.60 14.54
C THR A 90 -6.98 -2.87 15.34
N PHE A 91 -6.30 -1.82 15.84
CA PHE A 91 -4.94 -1.92 16.39
C PHE A 91 -4.82 -1.55 17.88
N CYS A 92 -5.92 -1.32 18.60
CA CYS A 92 -5.81 -1.01 20.03
C CYS A 92 -5.28 -2.22 20.83
N PRO A 93 -4.16 -2.07 21.57
CA PRO A 93 -3.48 -3.18 22.23
C PRO A 93 -4.08 -3.57 23.59
N ARG A 94 -4.89 -2.70 24.23
CA ARG A 94 -5.35 -2.91 25.62
C ARG A 94 -6.88 -2.96 25.72
N ARG A 95 -7.39 -3.95 26.46
CA ARG A 95 -8.83 -4.13 26.74
C ARG A 95 -9.34 -3.30 27.92
N GLU A 96 -8.44 -2.83 28.79
CA GLU A 96 -8.81 -2.24 30.08
C GLU A 96 -9.10 -0.73 30.01
N ASN A 97 -8.73 -0.04 28.93
CA ASN A 97 -8.95 1.40 28.73
C ASN A 97 -9.42 1.71 27.30
N ILE A 98 -10.44 0.98 26.85
CA ILE A 98 -11.02 1.16 25.52
C ILE A 98 -11.73 2.51 25.48
N SER A 99 -11.27 3.43 24.62
CA SER A 99 -11.97 4.70 24.41
C SER A 99 -13.37 4.45 23.86
N ASN A 100 -14.34 5.30 24.23
CA ASN A 100 -15.72 5.23 23.72
C ASN A 100 -15.81 5.24 22.19
N LEU A 101 -14.80 5.79 21.51
CA LEU A 101 -14.67 5.80 20.04
C LEU A 101 -14.37 4.42 19.43
N VAL A 102 -14.01 3.41 20.21
CA VAL A 102 -13.85 2.04 19.74
C VAL A 102 -15.19 1.29 19.80
N THR A 103 -16.00 1.57 20.81
CA THR A 103 -17.34 0.97 21.01
C THR A 103 -18.44 1.76 20.25
N GLY A 104 -18.12 2.97 19.82
CA GLY A 104 -19.01 3.88 19.11
C GLY A 104 -19.52 4.99 20.01
N LEU A 105 -19.04 6.22 19.78
CA LEU A 105 -19.47 7.40 20.52
C LEU A 105 -20.75 7.95 19.89
N GLU A 106 -21.84 7.99 20.65
CA GLU A 106 -23.09 8.62 20.22
C GLU A 106 -22.92 10.14 20.14
N VAL A 107 -23.21 10.71 18.98
CA VAL A 107 -23.03 12.15 18.75
C VAL A 107 -24.08 12.96 19.50
N LEU A 108 -25.35 12.50 19.45
CA LEU A 108 -26.49 13.27 19.96
C LEU A 108 -26.50 13.41 21.49
N ASN A 109 -25.96 12.42 22.21
CA ASN A 109 -25.97 12.40 23.67
C ASN A 109 -24.72 13.04 24.30
N SER A 110 -23.71 13.36 23.50
CA SER A 110 -22.43 13.87 24.00
C SER A 110 -22.40 15.40 23.93
N LYS A 111 -22.45 16.05 25.10
CA LYS A 111 -22.39 17.52 25.22
C LYS A 111 -21.10 18.14 24.65
N ASN A 112 -20.04 17.35 24.47
CA ASN A 112 -18.75 17.81 23.95
C ASN A 112 -18.07 16.78 23.04
N VAL A 113 -18.75 16.39 21.96
CA VAL A 113 -18.23 15.44 20.96
C VAL A 113 -16.87 15.88 20.40
N TYR A 114 -16.73 17.16 20.02
CA TYR A 114 -15.49 17.69 19.44
C TYR A 114 -14.32 17.62 20.43
N GLY A 115 -14.55 17.99 21.70
CA GLY A 115 -13.54 17.90 22.75
C GLY A 115 -13.13 16.46 23.04
N THR A 116 -14.07 15.53 23.04
CA THR A 116 -13.79 14.10 23.22
C THR A 116 -12.94 13.55 22.08
N VAL A 117 -13.23 13.92 20.83
CA VAL A 117 -12.43 13.51 19.66
C VAL A 117 -11.03 14.11 19.71
N LYS A 118 -10.89 15.39 20.09
CA LYS A 118 -9.58 16.02 20.27
C LYS A 118 -8.77 15.37 21.40
N LYS A 119 -9.40 15.04 22.53
CA LYS A 119 -8.74 14.32 23.63
C LYS A 119 -8.30 12.92 23.23
N HIS A 120 -9.12 12.21 22.45
CA HIS A 120 -8.76 10.90 21.92
C HIS A 120 -7.59 10.97 20.94
N GLU A 121 -7.60 11.94 20.03
CA GLU A 121 -6.50 12.19 19.09
C GLU A 121 -5.15 12.39 19.80
N GLN A 122 -5.17 13.04 20.98
CA GLN A 122 -4.00 13.28 21.82
C GLN A 122 -3.69 12.14 22.82
N SER A 123 -4.51 11.10 22.86
CA SER A 123 -4.36 10.02 23.84
C SER A 123 -3.24 9.05 23.46
N LYS A 124 -2.56 8.51 24.47
CA LYS A 124 -1.50 7.49 24.27
C LYS A 124 -2.02 6.25 23.54
N THR A 125 -3.26 5.83 23.83
CA THR A 125 -3.88 4.66 23.21
C THR A 125 -4.09 4.83 21.71
N HIS A 126 -4.46 6.04 21.26
CA HIS A 126 -4.53 6.36 19.84
C HIS A 126 -3.15 6.33 19.19
N GLY A 127 -2.15 6.96 19.81
CA GLY A 127 -0.77 6.96 19.31
C GLY A 127 -0.19 5.55 19.16
N GLU A 128 -0.40 4.67 20.15
CA GLU A 128 0.03 3.27 20.09
C GLU A 128 -0.66 2.51 18.94
N ALA A 129 -1.97 2.70 18.75
CA ALA A 129 -2.71 2.06 17.65
C ALA A 129 -2.25 2.56 16.27
N VAL A 130 -1.96 3.86 16.13
CA VAL A 130 -1.41 4.44 14.90
C VAL A 130 -0.01 3.89 14.62
N SER A 131 0.85 3.78 15.64
CA SER A 131 2.19 3.19 15.49
C SER A 131 2.12 1.73 15.02
N ALA A 132 1.22 0.93 15.59
CA ALA A 132 1.01 -0.46 15.18
C ALA A 132 0.49 -0.57 13.75
N LEU A 133 -0.41 0.34 13.32
CA LEU A 133 -0.86 0.43 11.93
C LEU A 133 0.31 0.75 10.98
N LEU A 134 1.18 1.70 11.35
CA LEU A 134 2.33 2.05 10.52
C LEU A 134 3.29 0.87 10.37
N GLN A 135 3.61 0.16 11.46
CA GLN A 135 4.43 -1.04 11.43
C GLN A 135 3.83 -2.13 10.55
N ALA A 136 2.52 -2.37 10.65
CA ALA A 136 1.80 -3.31 9.79
C ALA A 136 1.91 -2.97 8.29
N ASN A 137 1.78 -1.69 7.94
CA ASN A 137 1.96 -1.24 6.56
C ASN A 137 3.41 -1.33 6.09
N LEU A 138 4.37 -1.02 6.96
CA LEU A 138 5.80 -1.14 6.65
C LEU A 138 6.18 -2.60 6.39
N ASN A 139 5.73 -3.55 7.20
CA ASN A 139 6.00 -4.97 6.99
C ASN A 139 5.44 -5.47 5.65
N LYS A 140 4.20 -5.07 5.32
CA LYS A 140 3.61 -5.35 4.00
C LYS A 140 4.39 -4.71 2.85
N ASN A 141 4.92 -3.51 3.06
CA ASN A 141 5.72 -2.82 2.06
C ASN A 141 7.11 -3.43 1.93
N ILE A 142 7.75 -3.94 2.99
CA ILE A 142 9.07 -4.59 2.90
C ILE A 142 9.00 -5.77 1.93
N GLU A 143 7.98 -6.63 2.06
CA GLU A 143 7.78 -7.74 1.13
C GLU A 143 7.50 -7.25 -0.31
N SER A 144 6.74 -6.16 -0.47
CA SER A 144 6.52 -5.53 -1.78
C SER A 144 7.80 -4.91 -2.36
N CYS A 145 8.63 -4.27 -1.54
CA CYS A 145 9.88 -3.62 -1.93
C CYS A 145 10.94 -4.65 -2.33
N ILE A 146 11.04 -5.77 -1.59
CA ILE A 146 11.92 -6.89 -1.94
C ILE A 146 11.52 -7.44 -3.31
N ASN A 147 10.22 -7.64 -3.55
CA ASN A 147 9.72 -8.13 -4.83
C ASN A 147 9.99 -7.16 -6.00
N ILE A 148 9.90 -5.84 -5.78
CA ILE A 148 10.24 -4.84 -6.80
C ILE A 148 11.74 -4.87 -7.12
N ASN A 149 12.59 -4.90 -6.09
CA ASN A 149 14.04 -4.91 -6.27
C ASN A 149 14.51 -6.17 -7.04
N LEU A 150 14.01 -7.36 -6.66
CA LEU A 150 14.32 -8.60 -7.37
C LEU A 150 13.90 -8.56 -8.85
N ARG A 151 12.73 -7.96 -9.15
CA ARG A 151 12.27 -7.78 -10.54
C ARG A 151 13.16 -6.83 -11.32
N GLU A 152 13.63 -5.75 -10.71
CA GLU A 152 14.56 -4.82 -11.35
C GLU A 152 15.90 -5.47 -11.66
N ILE A 153 16.47 -6.23 -10.71
CA ILE A 153 17.72 -6.97 -10.91
C ILE A 153 17.56 -7.96 -12.07
N HIS A 154 16.50 -8.77 -12.04
CA HIS A 154 16.22 -9.73 -13.11
C HIS A 154 16.01 -9.05 -14.47
N SER A 155 15.30 -7.92 -14.50
CA SER A 155 15.12 -7.15 -15.74
C SER A 155 16.44 -6.61 -16.30
N LYS A 156 17.35 -6.14 -15.43
CA LYS A 156 18.67 -5.68 -15.85
C LYS A 156 19.53 -6.82 -16.38
N GLU A 157 19.47 -7.99 -15.75
CA GLU A 157 20.19 -9.18 -16.20
C GLU A 157 19.67 -9.66 -17.56
N VAL A 158 18.35 -9.70 -17.75
CA VAL A 158 17.74 -10.04 -19.05
C VAL A 158 18.17 -9.06 -20.14
N GLU A 159 18.18 -7.76 -19.86
CA GLU A 159 18.60 -6.75 -20.84
C GLU A 159 20.10 -6.85 -21.15
N PHE A 160 20.94 -7.05 -20.14
CA PHE A 160 22.36 -7.28 -20.30
C PHE A 160 22.62 -8.50 -21.21
N ASN A 161 21.97 -9.63 -20.93
CA ASN A 161 22.10 -10.84 -21.73
C ASN A 161 21.65 -10.63 -23.18
N ARG A 162 20.57 -9.88 -23.40
CA ARG A 162 20.11 -9.52 -24.76
C ARG A 162 21.15 -8.69 -25.53
N LEU A 163 21.77 -7.72 -24.86
CA LEU A 163 22.83 -6.89 -25.47
C LEU A 163 24.06 -7.72 -25.82
N VAL A 164 24.48 -8.65 -24.94
CA VAL A 164 25.59 -9.57 -25.20
C VAL A 164 25.30 -10.43 -26.43
N ILE A 165 24.14 -11.10 -26.49
CA ILE A 165 23.78 -11.96 -27.62
C ILE A 165 23.68 -11.16 -28.92
N LYS A 166 23.06 -9.98 -28.89
CA LYS A 166 22.98 -9.10 -30.06
C LYS A 166 24.36 -8.75 -30.60
N ARG A 167 25.29 -8.41 -29.71
CA ARG A 167 26.68 -8.11 -30.08
C ARG A 167 27.38 -9.30 -30.73
N LEU A 168 27.22 -10.50 -30.18
CA LEU A 168 27.80 -11.72 -30.76
C LEU A 168 27.25 -11.96 -32.17
N ILE A 169 25.94 -11.80 -32.38
CA ILE A 169 25.31 -11.92 -33.70
C ILE A 169 25.89 -10.91 -34.68
N ASP A 170 26.04 -9.64 -34.27
CA ASP A 170 26.61 -8.58 -35.12
C ASP A 170 28.06 -8.89 -35.53
N ILE A 171 28.86 -9.45 -34.62
CA ILE A 171 30.24 -9.88 -34.90
C ILE A 171 30.26 -11.02 -35.93
N ILE A 172 29.42 -12.04 -35.75
CA ILE A 172 29.32 -13.18 -36.66
C ILE A 172 28.90 -12.71 -38.06
N MET A 173 27.89 -11.84 -38.14
CA MET A 173 27.44 -11.26 -39.41
C MET A 173 28.54 -10.42 -40.08
N PHE A 174 29.30 -9.65 -39.30
CA PHE A 174 30.41 -8.85 -39.83
C PHE A 174 31.50 -9.73 -40.44
N ILE A 175 32.00 -10.72 -39.70
CA ILE A 175 33.04 -11.64 -40.17
C ILE A 175 32.59 -12.35 -41.45
N GLY A 176 31.35 -12.87 -41.45
CA GLY A 176 30.78 -13.56 -42.61
C GLY A 176 30.63 -12.66 -43.85
N ARG A 177 30.18 -11.41 -43.68
CA ARG A 177 30.04 -10.45 -44.79
C ARG A 177 31.38 -10.03 -45.39
N GLN A 178 32.42 -9.90 -44.56
CA GLN A 178 33.75 -9.50 -45.00
C GLN A 178 34.58 -10.67 -45.55
N GLY A 179 34.09 -11.92 -45.43
CA GLY A 179 34.83 -13.12 -45.82
C GLY A 179 36.07 -13.36 -44.95
N LEU A 180 36.07 -12.88 -43.71
CA LEU A 180 37.17 -13.06 -42.77
C LEU A 180 37.12 -14.45 -42.14
N ALA A 181 38.28 -15.03 -41.85
CA ALA A 181 38.33 -16.22 -41.01
C ALA A 181 37.94 -15.84 -39.57
N PHE A 182 37.11 -16.65 -38.91
CA PHE A 182 36.81 -16.47 -37.49
C PHE A 182 38.07 -16.63 -36.63
N ARG A 183 38.99 -17.51 -37.09
CA ARG A 183 40.23 -17.85 -36.41
C ARG A 183 41.48 -17.26 -37.07
N GLY A 184 42.48 -16.91 -36.27
CA GLY A 184 43.85 -16.58 -36.65
C GLY A 184 44.72 -17.81 -36.93
N LYS A 185 45.93 -17.59 -37.47
CA LYS A 185 46.90 -18.66 -37.78
C LYS A 185 47.55 -19.27 -36.52
N ASP A 186 47.87 -18.44 -35.54
CA ASP A 186 48.48 -18.83 -34.26
C ASP A 186 47.67 -18.23 -33.11
N GLU A 187 46.53 -18.86 -32.76
CA GLU A 187 45.67 -18.37 -31.69
C GLU A 187 46.02 -18.99 -30.34
N ALA A 188 46.30 -18.13 -29.35
CA ALA A 188 46.35 -18.54 -27.94
C ALA A 188 44.99 -18.33 -27.27
N ALA A 189 43.99 -19.13 -27.65
CA ALA A 189 42.65 -19.07 -27.04
C ALA A 189 42.67 -19.35 -25.51
N TYR A 190 43.73 -19.96 -25.01
CA TYR A 190 44.00 -20.24 -23.60
C TYR A 190 44.60 -19.04 -22.83
N SER A 191 44.94 -17.94 -23.50
CA SER A 191 45.60 -16.76 -22.92
C SER A 191 44.86 -15.46 -23.23
N LEU A 192 43.53 -15.42 -23.03
CA LEU A 192 42.67 -14.26 -23.32
C LEU A 192 43.03 -12.95 -22.60
N GLU A 193 43.82 -13.03 -21.53
CA GLU A 193 44.26 -11.88 -20.76
C GLU A 193 45.50 -11.20 -21.37
N ASP A 194 46.25 -11.93 -22.20
CA ASP A 194 47.48 -11.43 -22.81
C ASP A 194 47.18 -10.74 -24.16
N ARG A 195 46.90 -9.44 -24.08
CA ARG A 195 46.63 -8.57 -25.25
C ARG A 195 47.81 -8.42 -26.21
N THR A 196 48.99 -8.98 -25.90
CA THR A 196 50.14 -8.95 -26.81
C THR A 196 50.09 -10.07 -27.85
N ILE A 197 49.19 -11.05 -27.66
CA ILE A 197 49.01 -12.19 -28.54
C ILE A 197 47.73 -12.00 -29.37
N ASN A 198 47.77 -12.36 -30.64
CA ASN A 198 46.59 -12.33 -31.50
C ASN A 198 45.62 -13.46 -31.10
N HIS A 199 44.41 -13.12 -30.69
CA HIS A 199 43.38 -14.09 -30.31
C HIS A 199 42.41 -14.45 -31.44
N GLY A 200 42.65 -13.91 -32.63
CA GLY A 200 41.82 -14.10 -33.81
C GLY A 200 40.67 -13.11 -33.93
N ASN A 201 40.15 -13.00 -35.14
CA ASN A 201 39.22 -11.93 -35.51
C ASN A 201 37.94 -11.93 -34.66
N PHE A 202 37.42 -13.11 -34.27
CA PHE A 202 36.21 -13.18 -33.45
C PHE A 202 36.46 -12.66 -32.03
N LEU A 203 37.47 -13.19 -31.34
CA LEU A 203 37.75 -12.84 -29.94
C LEU A 203 38.21 -11.39 -29.82
N GLU A 204 39.03 -10.91 -30.76
CA GLU A 204 39.43 -9.49 -30.82
C GLU A 204 38.23 -8.56 -30.98
N LEU A 205 37.25 -8.91 -31.83
CA LEU A 205 36.02 -8.11 -31.99
C LEU A 205 35.09 -8.17 -30.77
N VAL A 206 35.08 -9.29 -30.04
CA VAL A 206 34.37 -9.39 -28.76
C VAL A 206 35.02 -8.47 -27.72
N LEU A 207 36.35 -8.49 -27.61
CA LEU A 207 37.14 -7.69 -26.67
C LEU A 207 37.13 -6.19 -27.00
N LEU A 208 37.15 -5.80 -28.28
CA LEU A 208 37.12 -4.40 -28.73
C LEU A 208 35.82 -3.66 -28.41
N ARG A 209 34.71 -4.39 -28.25
CA ARG A 209 33.38 -3.81 -28.02
C ARG A 209 32.88 -3.96 -26.58
N LEU A 210 33.64 -4.61 -25.69
CA LEU A 210 33.40 -4.69 -24.26
C LEU A 210 33.96 -3.46 -23.54
#